data_AF-A0AA91I5I2-F1
#
_entry.id   AF-A0AA91I5I2-F1
#
_cell.length_a   1.000
_cell.length_b   1.000
_cell.length_c   1.000
_cell.angle_alpha   90.00
_cell.angle_beta   90.00
_cell.angle_gamma   90.00
#
_symmetry.space_group_name_H-M   'P 1'
#
loop_
_entity.id
_entity.type
_entity.pdbx_description
1 polymer ?
#
loop_
_entity_poly.entity_id
_entity_poly.type
_entity_poly.pdbx_seq_one_letter_code
_entity_poly.pdbx_strand_id
1 'polypeptide(L)'
;MTNYEEALTEIALSGFQVFEDLVRIPLRRITLLFGPNSAGKSAVEDALLIFLDIFKPVDTWESLRESPSSFDTFPSNRFKRLRKHWRRTQEEPMRFAERMCIFLSKNYLNRTYEVRVVFRLIPADEDSVHDESFPFYVCRDIEFLLDGESILLMEEFEKIGINLEHTYLKGFDGGCGKNVIEEIVQHLELASNQSAQVCIKNNGWLWITGEGIRIDDNKRFDIQHFEFHCEHDLGLVDEELHNILQSVSRFAELYNSISDQLIRDIDQEPGFYPNLVPASRKIPNEQDLVFLINGTYFKENCSLNKFHLHVQGAQEYRALAESFACRLVPEEDREHVHPDESLALNVNRMLTDYLFAERGYHLDMDYRIILEPGQFDDICTGLNAGEILPGEFCLLVRLFLVDAQGRQFSFDEVGSGLGYVLPVLCEISDYYNTLVMLQQPELHLHPALQAALGDVLIDASDKSTGSQLTTMIVETHSEHLLLRILKRIRQSQNGRIPGSGLRITEEEVSVLYFNPNYDGTTEVKHLRISPDGEFLDRWPRGFFSERDQELFDE
;
A
#
# COMPACT_ATOMS: atom_id res chain seq x y z
N MET A 1 2.44 -14.85 -20.55
CA MET A 1 1.74 -13.55 -20.46
C MET A 1 1.77 -13.20 -18.99
N THR A 2 2.59 -12.23 -18.63
CA THR A 2 2.79 -11.76 -17.24
C THR A 2 1.51 -11.04 -16.78
N ASN A 3 1.06 -11.26 -15.54
CA ASN A 3 -0.13 -10.66 -14.91
C ASN A 3 -0.01 -9.13 -14.67
N TYR A 4 0.47 -8.37 -15.66
CA TYR A 4 0.51 -6.90 -15.61
C TYR A 4 -0.88 -6.28 -15.56
N GLU A 5 -1.92 -7.01 -15.99
CA GLU A 5 -3.32 -6.55 -15.93
C GLU A 5 -3.84 -6.41 -14.49
N GLU A 6 -3.07 -6.85 -13.50
CA GLU A 6 -3.53 -6.84 -12.11
C GLU A 6 -2.82 -5.81 -11.22
N ALA A 7 -1.83 -5.06 -11.72
CA ALA A 7 -1.08 -4.10 -10.89
C ALA A 7 -1.55 -2.64 -11.07
N LEU A 8 -1.26 -1.79 -10.07
CA LEU A 8 -1.38 -0.34 -10.20
C LEU A 8 -0.52 0.17 -11.36
N THR A 9 -1.10 0.99 -12.22
CA THR A 9 -0.48 1.45 -13.48
C THR A 9 -0.16 2.93 -13.49
N GLU A 10 -0.87 3.73 -12.68
CA GLU A 10 -0.66 5.17 -12.62
C GLU A 10 -1.14 5.74 -11.29
N ILE A 11 -0.42 6.74 -10.79
CA ILE A 11 -0.92 7.69 -9.80
C ILE A 11 -0.96 9.09 -10.42
N ALA A 12 -2.04 9.82 -10.24
CA ALA A 12 -2.11 11.22 -10.65
C ALA A 12 -2.36 12.15 -9.46
N LEU A 13 -1.67 13.29 -9.45
CA LEU A 13 -1.68 14.25 -8.35
C LEU A 13 -1.99 15.63 -8.91
N SER A 14 -2.95 16.33 -8.30
CA SER A 14 -3.28 17.73 -8.58
C SER A 14 -3.48 18.44 -7.26
N GLY A 15 -3.16 19.74 -7.17
CA GLY A 15 -3.28 20.51 -5.93
C GLY A 15 -2.61 19.89 -4.70
N PHE A 16 -1.55 19.10 -4.91
CA PHE A 16 -0.91 18.27 -3.88
C PHE A 16 0.58 18.59 -3.75
N GLN A 17 0.97 19.13 -2.60
CA GLN A 17 2.36 19.52 -2.33
C GLN A 17 2.93 20.48 -3.39
N VAL A 18 3.95 20.05 -4.14
CA VAL A 18 4.58 20.86 -5.20
C VAL A 18 3.86 20.74 -6.56
N PHE A 19 2.79 19.95 -6.63
CA PHE A 19 2.01 19.73 -7.85
C PHE A 19 0.74 20.59 -7.81
N GLU A 20 0.80 21.78 -8.42
CA GLU A 20 -0.40 22.61 -8.58
C GLU A 20 -1.33 22.04 -9.66
N ASP A 21 -0.77 21.75 -10.83
CA ASP A 21 -1.47 21.13 -11.95
C ASP A 21 -1.49 19.59 -11.85
N LEU A 22 -2.35 18.95 -12.64
CA LEU A 22 -2.44 17.50 -12.73
C LEU A 22 -1.16 16.90 -13.31
N VAL A 23 -0.45 16.13 -12.50
CA VAL A 23 0.72 15.34 -12.87
C VAL A 23 0.35 13.86 -12.83
N ARG A 24 0.48 13.17 -13.96
CA ARG A 24 0.30 11.72 -14.09
C ARG A 24 1.65 11.02 -14.02
N ILE A 25 1.77 10.04 -13.12
CA ILE A 25 3.00 9.34 -12.77
C ILE A 25 2.79 7.86 -13.11
N PRO A 26 3.35 7.37 -14.23
CA PRO A 26 3.21 5.98 -14.61
C PRO A 26 3.95 5.08 -13.62
N LEU A 27 3.22 4.12 -13.07
CA LEU A 27 3.73 3.08 -12.19
C LEU A 27 4.00 1.83 -13.02
N ARG A 28 5.23 1.35 -12.93
CA ARG A 28 5.67 0.08 -13.51
C ARG A 28 6.24 -0.79 -12.39
N ARG A 29 6.49 -2.06 -12.71
CA ARG A 29 7.09 -3.04 -11.79
C ARG A 29 8.26 -2.45 -11.00
N ILE A 30 9.14 -1.68 -11.66
CA ILE A 30 10.11 -0.82 -10.98
C ILE A 30 9.94 0.63 -11.46
N THR A 31 9.60 1.53 -10.54
CA THR A 31 9.46 2.98 -10.80
C THR A 31 10.53 3.73 -10.02
N LEU A 32 11.48 4.34 -10.71
CA LEU A 32 12.59 5.07 -10.10
C LEU A 32 12.31 6.58 -10.07
N LEU A 33 12.39 7.18 -8.88
CA LEU A 33 12.20 8.62 -8.66
C LEU A 33 13.57 9.30 -8.47
N PHE A 34 13.93 10.17 -9.41
CA PHE A 34 15.15 10.97 -9.40
C PHE A 34 14.83 12.47 -9.29
N GLY A 35 15.81 13.26 -8.86
CA GLY A 35 15.71 14.71 -8.77
C GLY A 35 16.35 15.25 -7.48
N PRO A 36 16.56 16.56 -7.36
CA PRO A 36 17.17 17.14 -6.16
C PRO A 36 16.31 16.93 -4.90
N ASN A 37 16.92 17.14 -3.74
CA ASN A 37 16.21 17.11 -2.47
C ASN A 37 15.07 18.14 -2.47
N SER A 38 13.96 17.79 -1.84
CA SER A 38 12.76 18.66 -1.77
C SER A 38 12.11 18.95 -3.13
N ALA A 39 12.39 18.18 -4.17
CA ALA A 39 11.72 18.29 -5.48
C ALA A 39 10.30 17.69 -5.53
N GLY A 40 9.79 17.10 -4.44
CA GLY A 40 8.45 16.50 -4.40
C GLY A 40 8.37 14.99 -4.62
N LYS A 41 9.49 14.26 -4.60
CA LYS A 41 9.51 12.78 -4.73
C LYS A 41 8.65 12.10 -3.65
N SER A 42 8.83 12.50 -2.39
CA SER A 42 8.02 12.01 -1.26
C SER A 42 6.53 12.36 -1.34
N ALA A 43 6.12 13.28 -2.22
CA ALA A 43 4.70 13.59 -2.42
C ALA A 43 3.96 12.38 -3.04
N VAL A 44 4.63 11.60 -3.88
CA VAL A 44 4.06 10.36 -4.46
C VAL A 44 3.79 9.34 -3.35
N GLU A 45 4.76 9.13 -2.48
CA GLU A 45 4.65 8.21 -1.36
C GLU A 45 3.59 8.67 -0.34
N ASP A 46 3.61 9.96 0.02
CA ASP A 46 2.61 10.56 0.91
C ASP A 46 1.20 10.42 0.33
N ALA A 47 1.02 10.61 -0.99
CA ALA A 47 -0.27 10.46 -1.65
C ALA A 47 -0.77 9.00 -1.66
N LEU A 48 0.11 8.04 -1.95
CA LEU A 48 -0.23 6.61 -1.85
C LEU A 48 -0.62 6.23 -0.42
N LEU A 49 0.15 6.68 0.58
CA LEU A 49 -0.17 6.43 1.99
C LEU A 49 -1.53 7.01 2.38
N ILE A 50 -1.84 8.24 1.94
CA ILE A 50 -3.15 8.86 2.19
C ILE A 50 -4.27 8.06 1.51
N PHE A 51 -4.08 7.67 0.26
CA PHE A 51 -5.06 6.86 -0.48
C PHE A 51 -5.32 5.55 0.26
N LEU A 52 -4.27 4.85 0.67
CA LEU A 52 -4.37 3.59 1.39
C LEU A 52 -5.03 3.74 2.76
N ASP A 53 -4.75 4.85 3.45
CA ASP A 53 -5.40 5.18 4.72
C ASP A 53 -6.92 5.44 4.54
N ILE A 54 -7.34 6.10 3.45
CA ILE A 54 -8.77 6.36 3.16
C ILE A 54 -9.58 5.08 3.05
N PHE A 55 -8.97 4.05 2.46
CA PHE A 55 -9.63 2.78 2.24
C PHE A 55 -9.37 1.80 3.38
N LYS A 56 -8.77 2.14 4.53
CA LYS A 56 -8.56 1.14 5.60
C LYS A 56 -9.86 0.53 6.11
N PRO A 57 -9.87 -0.77 6.50
CA PRO A 57 -10.97 -1.33 7.27
C PRO A 57 -11.11 -0.50 8.55
N VAL A 58 -12.32 -0.05 8.83
CA VAL A 58 -12.61 0.64 10.09
C VAL A 58 -13.32 -0.38 10.96
N ASP A 59 -12.79 -0.66 12.16
CA ASP A 59 -13.32 -1.69 13.08
C ASP A 59 -14.81 -1.51 13.43
N THR A 60 -15.39 -0.30 13.27
CA THR A 60 -16.84 -0.04 13.30
C THR A 60 -17.21 1.25 12.55
N TRP A 61 -18.37 1.28 11.87
CA TRP A 61 -18.96 2.51 11.28
C TRP A 61 -19.19 3.63 12.32
N GLU A 62 -19.43 3.27 13.59
CA GLU A 62 -19.55 4.23 14.69
C GLU A 62 -18.24 4.99 14.95
N SER A 63 -17.08 4.37 14.72
CA SER A 63 -15.78 5.08 14.84
C SER A 63 -15.50 6.07 13.70
N LEU A 64 -16.14 5.92 12.52
CA LEU A 64 -16.17 6.94 11.46
C LEU A 64 -17.08 8.12 11.84
N ARG A 65 -18.19 7.88 12.56
CA ARG A 65 -19.18 8.89 12.97
C ARG A 65 -18.81 9.65 14.24
N GLU A 66 -18.29 8.96 15.26
CA GLU A 66 -18.01 9.51 16.60
C GLU A 66 -16.69 10.30 16.67
N SER A 67 -15.96 10.41 15.56
CA SER A 67 -14.74 11.20 15.53
C SER A 67 -14.54 11.87 14.18
N PRO A 68 -15.14 13.06 13.96
CA PRO A 68 -14.59 14.06 13.02
C PRO A 68 -13.12 14.36 13.36
N SER A 69 -12.78 14.21 14.65
CA SER A 69 -11.43 14.26 15.24
C SER A 69 -10.59 13.00 14.98
N SER A 70 -11.08 11.94 14.32
CA SER A 70 -10.26 10.78 13.96
C SER A 70 -9.33 11.10 12.79
N PHE A 71 -9.58 12.22 12.11
CA PHE A 71 -8.58 12.85 11.26
C PHE A 71 -7.34 13.35 12.05
N ASP A 72 -7.46 13.59 13.37
CA ASP A 72 -6.32 13.76 14.27
C ASP A 72 -5.70 12.42 14.74
N THR A 73 -6.39 11.28 14.54
CA THR A 73 -5.92 9.93 14.87
C THR A 73 -5.40 9.12 13.68
N PHE A 74 -5.31 9.70 12.47
CA PHE A 74 -4.28 9.25 11.51
C PHE A 74 -2.95 9.19 12.27
N PRO A 75 -2.00 8.31 11.92
CA PRO A 75 -0.68 8.35 12.54
C PRO A 75 -0.19 9.80 12.45
N SER A 76 -0.16 10.50 13.59
CA SER A 76 -0.37 11.95 13.65
C SER A 76 0.62 12.76 12.80
N ASN A 77 1.69 12.13 12.32
CA ASN A 77 2.71 12.70 11.46
C ASN A 77 2.34 12.79 9.97
N ARG A 78 1.44 11.97 9.42
CA ARG A 78 1.11 11.97 7.97
C ARG A 78 0.22 13.15 7.59
N PHE A 79 -0.94 13.29 8.25
CA PHE A 79 -1.79 14.47 8.09
C PHE A 79 -1.13 15.76 8.58
N LYS A 80 -0.20 15.69 9.56
CA LYS A 80 0.66 16.84 9.90
C LYS A 80 1.46 17.35 8.71
N ARG A 81 1.95 16.50 7.79
CA ARG A 81 2.67 16.95 6.58
C ARG A 81 1.74 17.69 5.63
N LEU A 82 0.55 17.14 5.40
CA LEU A 82 -0.48 17.76 4.56
C LEU A 82 -0.96 19.10 5.15
N ARG A 83 -1.29 19.14 6.44
CA ARG A 83 -1.63 20.38 7.16
C ARG A 83 -0.47 21.37 7.14
N LYS A 84 0.77 20.92 7.36
CA LYS A 84 1.97 21.78 7.27
C LYS A 84 2.15 22.34 5.85
N HIS A 85 1.79 21.58 4.84
CA HIS A 85 1.80 22.04 3.45
C HIS A 85 0.71 23.10 3.22
N TRP A 86 -0.54 22.85 3.60
CA TRP A 86 -1.63 23.84 3.50
C TRP A 86 -1.41 25.10 4.34
N ARG A 87 -0.68 25.00 5.46
CA ARG A 87 -0.25 26.16 6.26
C ARG A 87 0.81 27.00 5.56
N ARG A 88 1.59 26.41 4.64
CA ARG A 88 2.65 27.09 3.89
C ARG A 88 2.12 27.80 2.64
N THR A 89 1.02 27.32 2.05
CA THR A 89 0.26 28.05 1.03
C THR A 89 -0.48 29.21 1.70
N GLN A 90 0.24 30.31 1.91
CA GLN A 90 -0.26 31.53 2.58
C GLN A 90 -1.42 32.22 1.84
N GLU A 91 -1.74 31.79 0.62
CA GLU A 91 -2.83 32.29 -0.21
C GLU A 91 -3.93 31.22 -0.30
N GLU A 92 -5.06 31.45 0.36
CA GLU A 92 -6.33 30.70 0.24
C GLU A 92 -6.25 29.15 0.26
N PRO A 93 -6.14 28.52 1.45
CA PRO A 93 -6.13 27.06 1.62
C PRO A 93 -7.30 26.34 0.94
N MET A 94 -8.49 26.96 0.93
CA MET A 94 -9.68 26.39 0.30
C MET A 94 -9.53 26.24 -1.23
N ARG A 95 -8.93 27.23 -1.91
CA ARG A 95 -8.73 27.18 -3.36
C ARG A 95 -7.75 26.08 -3.78
N PHE A 96 -6.73 25.82 -2.96
CA PHE A 96 -5.80 24.70 -3.16
C PHE A 96 -6.46 23.36 -2.86
N ALA A 97 -7.25 23.28 -1.79
CA ALA A 97 -7.95 22.05 -1.43
C ALA A 97 -8.96 21.62 -2.50
N GLU A 98 -9.73 22.54 -3.09
CA GLU A 98 -10.66 22.23 -4.20
C GLU A 98 -9.97 21.60 -5.43
N ARG A 99 -8.66 21.83 -5.59
CA ARG A 99 -7.85 21.25 -6.67
C ARG A 99 -7.13 19.99 -6.25
N MET A 100 -7.13 19.67 -4.95
CA MET A 100 -6.41 18.53 -4.41
C MET A 100 -7.11 17.24 -4.81
N CYS A 101 -6.42 16.47 -5.63
CA CYS A 101 -6.95 15.23 -6.15
C CYS A 101 -5.86 14.17 -6.27
N ILE A 102 -6.19 12.96 -5.84
CA ILE A 102 -5.35 11.78 -5.99
C ILE A 102 -6.13 10.78 -6.85
N PHE A 103 -5.51 10.34 -7.94
CA PHE A 103 -6.04 9.30 -8.81
C PHE A 103 -5.16 8.07 -8.69
N LEU A 104 -5.76 6.88 -8.59
CA LEU A 104 -5.08 5.62 -8.83
C LEU A 104 -5.76 4.92 -9.99
N SER A 105 -4.94 4.38 -10.90
CA SER A 105 -5.43 3.71 -12.11
C SER A 105 -4.85 2.31 -12.24
N LYS A 106 -5.67 1.38 -12.71
CA LYS A 106 -5.31 -0.01 -13.01
C LYS A 106 -5.94 -0.42 -14.34
N ASN A 107 -5.24 -1.24 -15.12
CA ASN A 107 -5.75 -1.75 -16.39
C ASN A 107 -6.09 -3.23 -16.26
N TYR A 108 -7.35 -3.63 -16.44
CA TYR A 108 -7.79 -5.01 -16.34
C TYR A 108 -8.70 -5.36 -17.53
N LEU A 109 -8.48 -6.51 -18.20
CA LEU A 109 -9.27 -6.95 -19.36
C LEU A 109 -9.46 -5.86 -20.44
N ASN A 110 -8.39 -5.14 -20.78
CA ASN A 110 -8.37 -4.01 -21.73
C ASN A 110 -9.26 -2.81 -21.36
N ARG A 111 -9.57 -2.64 -20.08
CA ARG A 111 -10.30 -1.50 -19.53
C ARG A 111 -9.47 -0.81 -18.47
N THR A 112 -9.62 0.50 -18.35
CA THR A 112 -8.94 1.29 -17.31
C THR A 112 -9.92 1.59 -16.18
N TYR A 113 -9.61 1.10 -15.00
CA TYR A 113 -10.32 1.37 -13.77
C TYR A 113 -9.56 2.47 -13.02
N GLU A 114 -10.25 3.54 -12.65
CA GLU A 114 -9.65 4.63 -11.88
C GLU A 114 -10.47 4.88 -10.61
N VAL A 115 -9.77 5.18 -9.52
CA VAL A 115 -10.38 5.76 -8.33
C VAL A 115 -9.76 7.11 -8.08
N ARG A 116 -10.63 8.10 -8.01
CA ARG A 116 -10.30 9.49 -7.82
C ARG A 116 -10.82 9.93 -6.47
N VAL A 117 -9.91 10.41 -5.63
CA VAL A 117 -10.24 11.07 -4.37
C VAL A 117 -10.09 12.56 -4.57
N VAL A 118 -11.18 13.31 -4.38
CA VAL A 118 -11.19 14.78 -4.37
C VAL A 118 -11.31 15.25 -2.94
N PHE A 119 -10.44 16.16 -2.52
CA PHE A 119 -10.49 16.73 -1.17
C PHE A 119 -11.18 18.08 -1.19
N ARG A 120 -11.84 18.43 -0.10
CA ARG A 120 -12.48 19.74 0.12
C ARG A 120 -12.18 20.20 1.54
N LEU A 121 -12.08 21.52 1.76
CA LEU A 121 -11.99 22.08 3.11
C LEU A 121 -13.29 22.80 3.45
N ILE A 122 -13.85 22.49 4.62
CA ILE A 122 -15.03 23.16 5.16
C ILE A 122 -14.60 23.96 6.40
N PRO A 123 -14.90 25.26 6.52
CA PRO A 123 -14.60 26.02 7.72
C PRO A 123 -15.22 25.37 8.96
N ALA A 124 -14.45 25.28 10.05
CA ALA A 124 -14.97 24.80 11.32
C ALA A 124 -15.77 25.89 12.04
N ASP A 125 -16.91 25.54 12.63
CA ASP A 125 -17.69 26.46 13.46
C ASP A 125 -16.89 26.84 14.71
N GLU A 126 -17.03 28.09 15.20
CA GLU A 126 -16.24 28.66 16.32
C GLU A 126 -16.22 27.76 17.58
N ASP A 127 -17.32 27.06 17.87
CA ASP A 127 -17.47 26.18 19.04
C ASP A 127 -16.82 24.79 18.87
N SER A 128 -16.31 24.46 17.68
CA SER A 128 -15.81 23.14 17.29
C SER A 128 -14.34 23.14 16.84
N VAL A 129 -13.66 24.29 16.93
CA VAL A 129 -12.26 24.45 16.54
C VAL A 129 -11.35 23.79 17.59
N HIS A 130 -10.86 22.58 17.30
CA HIS A 130 -9.88 21.89 18.15
C HIS A 130 -8.43 22.39 17.95
N ASP A 131 -8.13 23.02 16.81
CA ASP A 131 -6.82 23.61 16.48
C ASP A 131 -7.00 24.99 15.81
N GLU A 132 -6.80 26.07 16.57
CA GLU A 132 -6.89 27.45 16.07
C GLU A 132 -5.93 27.74 14.90
N SER A 133 -4.86 26.94 14.74
CA SER A 133 -3.92 27.09 13.64
C SER A 133 -4.34 26.41 12.34
N PHE A 134 -5.47 25.68 12.35
CA PHE A 134 -6.09 25.08 11.16
C PHE A 134 -7.61 24.89 11.36
N PRO A 135 -8.42 25.96 11.18
CA PRO A 135 -9.86 25.96 11.49
C PRO A 135 -10.71 25.38 10.34
N PHE A 136 -10.33 24.22 9.80
CA PHE A 136 -11.04 23.57 8.70
C PHE A 136 -11.23 22.06 8.95
N TYR A 137 -12.41 21.55 8.61
CA TYR A 137 -12.67 20.13 8.38
C TYR A 137 -12.19 19.73 6.98
N VAL A 138 -11.62 18.53 6.87
CA VAL A 138 -11.22 17.96 5.59
C VAL A 138 -12.33 17.01 5.15
N CYS A 139 -12.87 17.24 3.96
CA CYS A 139 -13.84 16.36 3.34
C CYS A 139 -13.28 15.65 2.12
N ARG A 140 -13.87 14.50 1.78
CA ARG A 140 -13.48 13.70 0.62
C ARG A 140 -14.66 13.22 -0.20
N ASP A 141 -14.51 13.29 -1.51
CA ASP A 141 -15.38 12.59 -2.45
C ASP A 141 -14.56 11.52 -3.16
N ILE A 142 -15.11 10.31 -3.25
CA ILE A 142 -14.50 9.17 -3.92
C ILE A 142 -15.31 8.90 -5.19
N GLU A 143 -14.68 9.13 -6.34
CA GLU A 143 -15.25 8.88 -7.65
C GLU A 143 -14.58 7.65 -8.26
N PHE A 144 -15.37 6.68 -8.69
CA PHE A 144 -14.90 5.53 -9.46
C PHE A 144 -15.17 5.82 -10.94
N LEU A 145 -14.16 5.61 -11.77
CA LEU A 145 -14.24 5.80 -13.21
C LEU A 145 -13.89 4.50 -13.94
N LEU A 146 -14.54 4.30 -15.08
CA LEU A 146 -14.26 3.23 -16.02
C LEU A 146 -14.02 3.84 -17.39
N ASP A 147 -12.82 3.64 -17.92
CA ASP A 147 -12.33 4.28 -19.15
C ASP A 147 -12.48 5.81 -19.15
N GLY A 148 -12.27 6.43 -17.99
CA GLY A 148 -12.37 7.88 -17.80
C GLY A 148 -13.79 8.43 -17.65
N GLU A 149 -14.82 7.57 -17.66
CA GLU A 149 -16.20 7.97 -17.39
C GLU A 149 -16.61 7.61 -15.95
N SER A 150 -17.18 8.57 -15.22
CA SER A 150 -17.65 8.36 -13.86
C SER A 150 -18.80 7.35 -13.82
N ILE A 151 -18.63 6.30 -13.03
CA ILE A 151 -19.63 5.26 -12.81
C ILE A 151 -20.28 5.37 -11.43
N LEU A 152 -19.53 5.84 -10.44
CA LEU A 152 -19.95 5.91 -9.05
C LEU A 152 -19.29 7.09 -8.35
N LEU A 153 -20.03 7.77 -7.49
CA LEU A 153 -19.55 8.87 -6.67
C LEU A 153 -20.00 8.66 -5.23
N MET A 154 -19.07 8.73 -4.28
CA MET A 154 -19.35 8.69 -2.85
C MET A 154 -18.94 10.01 -2.22
N GLU A 155 -19.86 10.68 -1.56
CA GLU A 155 -19.58 11.85 -0.75
C GLU A 155 -19.50 11.40 0.72
N GLU A 156 -18.57 11.96 1.49
CA GLU A 156 -18.18 11.55 2.87
C GLU A 156 -19.33 11.37 3.88
N PHE A 157 -20.53 11.88 3.56
CA PHE A 157 -21.70 11.86 4.44
C PHE A 157 -22.90 11.21 3.76
N GLU A 158 -22.80 9.90 3.56
CA GLU A 158 -23.93 9.00 3.31
C GLU A 158 -24.57 9.10 1.93
N LYS A 159 -23.97 9.84 0.97
CA LYS A 159 -24.56 10.05 -0.35
C LYS A 159 -23.75 9.33 -1.45
N ILE A 160 -24.39 8.34 -2.08
CA ILE A 160 -23.82 7.59 -3.20
C ILE A 160 -24.58 7.94 -4.46
N GLY A 161 -23.86 8.32 -5.50
CA GLY A 161 -24.37 8.52 -6.85
C GLY A 161 -23.95 7.37 -7.75
N ILE A 162 -24.88 6.89 -8.59
CA ILE A 162 -24.63 5.87 -9.62
C ILE A 162 -25.04 6.45 -10.97
N ASN A 163 -24.16 6.38 -11.96
CA ASN A 163 -24.43 6.89 -13.29
C ASN A 163 -25.16 5.85 -14.17
N LEU A 164 -26.49 5.86 -14.17
CA LEU A 164 -27.31 4.91 -14.93
C LEU A 164 -27.17 5.05 -16.45
N GLU A 165 -26.70 6.19 -16.96
CA GLU A 165 -26.46 6.39 -18.39
C GLU A 165 -25.17 5.72 -18.89
N HIS A 166 -24.28 5.33 -17.97
CA HIS A 166 -23.01 4.71 -18.31
C HIS A 166 -23.21 3.37 -19.05
N THR A 167 -22.39 3.10 -20.06
CA THR A 167 -22.59 1.95 -20.97
C THR A 167 -22.59 0.58 -20.27
N TYR A 168 -21.80 0.42 -19.22
CA TYR A 168 -21.80 -0.80 -18.37
C TYR A 168 -23.07 -0.96 -17.55
N LEU A 169 -23.73 0.15 -17.23
CA LEU A 169 -24.94 0.21 -16.43
C LEU A 169 -26.20 0.18 -17.28
N LYS A 170 -26.10 0.20 -18.62
CA LYS A 170 -27.22 -0.03 -19.57
C LYS A 170 -27.91 -1.38 -19.40
N GLY A 171 -27.34 -2.32 -18.63
CA GLY A 171 -28.00 -3.57 -18.22
C GLY A 171 -29.01 -3.44 -17.08
N PHE A 172 -28.98 -2.32 -16.32
CA PHE A 172 -30.06 -1.95 -15.38
C PHE A 172 -31.36 -1.61 -16.11
N ASP A 173 -31.24 -1.08 -17.34
CA ASP A 173 -32.34 -0.80 -18.27
C ASP A 173 -33.01 -2.08 -18.83
N GLY A 174 -32.54 -3.27 -18.43
CA GLY A 174 -33.13 -4.57 -18.76
C GLY A 174 -34.46 -4.81 -18.02
N GLY A 175 -35.45 -3.95 -18.26
CA GLY A 175 -36.84 -4.11 -17.82
C GLY A 175 -37.41 -2.96 -16.99
N CYS A 176 -36.58 -2.18 -16.30
CA CYS A 176 -37.05 -1.04 -15.50
C CYS A 176 -36.81 0.25 -16.27
N GLY A 177 -37.76 0.62 -17.13
CA GLY A 177 -37.67 1.86 -17.89
C GLY A 177 -37.56 3.09 -16.98
N LYS A 178 -37.09 4.20 -17.55
CA LYS A 178 -36.99 5.54 -16.92
C LYS A 178 -38.21 5.94 -16.07
N ASN A 179 -39.41 5.47 -16.43
CA ASN A 179 -40.65 5.69 -15.68
C ASN A 179 -40.68 4.98 -14.31
N VAL A 180 -40.12 3.76 -14.20
CA VAL A 180 -40.04 3.00 -12.95
C VAL A 180 -39.09 3.71 -11.98
N ILE A 181 -37.96 4.21 -12.49
CA ILE A 181 -37.00 5.05 -11.78
C ILE A 181 -37.67 6.35 -11.27
N GLU A 182 -38.45 7.03 -12.09
CA GLU A 182 -39.20 8.24 -11.68
C GLU A 182 -40.32 7.95 -10.66
N GLU A 183 -41.02 6.82 -10.77
CA GLU A 183 -41.99 6.34 -9.79
C GLU A 183 -41.33 5.96 -8.46
N ILE A 184 -40.15 5.31 -8.49
CA ILE A 184 -39.34 4.99 -7.31
C ILE A 184 -39.00 6.26 -6.53
N VAL A 185 -38.59 7.34 -7.21
CA VAL A 185 -38.27 8.62 -6.56
C VAL A 185 -39.50 9.24 -5.91
N GLN A 186 -40.61 9.33 -6.63
CA GLN A 186 -41.84 9.92 -6.07
C GLN A 186 -42.36 9.15 -4.85
N HIS A 187 -42.28 7.82 -4.86
CA HIS A 187 -42.76 7.00 -3.75
C HIS A 187 -41.80 7.02 -2.55
N LEU A 188 -40.48 7.10 -2.78
CA LEU A 188 -39.49 7.24 -1.71
C LEU A 188 -39.53 8.63 -1.06
N GLU A 189 -39.82 9.67 -1.83
CA GLU A 189 -40.08 11.03 -1.31
C GLU A 189 -41.38 11.09 -0.47
N LEU A 190 -42.40 10.31 -0.81
CA LEU A 190 -43.67 10.21 -0.07
C LEU A 190 -43.57 9.33 1.19
N ALA A 191 -42.70 8.31 1.19
CA ALA A 191 -42.52 7.37 2.29
C ALA A 191 -41.58 7.86 3.41
N SER A 192 -40.71 8.85 3.13
CA SER A 192 -39.63 9.21 4.06
C SER A 192 -40.11 10.10 5.22
N ASN A 193 -40.44 9.48 6.36
CA ASN A 193 -40.23 10.07 7.68
C ASN A 193 -39.14 9.26 8.40
N GLN A 194 -37.88 9.67 8.15
CA GLN A 194 -36.61 9.14 8.66
C GLN A 194 -36.09 7.81 8.07
N SER A 195 -34.76 7.77 7.87
CA SER A 195 -33.89 6.71 7.33
C SER A 195 -33.97 6.42 5.81
N ALA A 196 -32.96 6.93 5.11
CA ALA A 196 -32.59 6.79 3.70
C ALA A 196 -33.52 7.36 2.60
N GLN A 197 -33.00 8.29 1.77
CA GLN A 197 -33.73 8.88 0.63
C GLN A 197 -33.03 8.51 -0.68
N VAL A 198 -33.81 8.18 -1.72
CA VAL A 198 -33.28 7.91 -3.06
C VAL A 198 -33.86 8.93 -4.04
N CYS A 199 -33.00 9.55 -4.85
CA CYS A 199 -33.38 10.57 -5.80
C CYS A 199 -32.66 10.36 -7.13
N ILE A 200 -33.39 10.37 -8.26
CA ILE A 200 -32.79 10.42 -9.59
C ILE A 200 -32.79 11.86 -10.10
N LYS A 201 -31.63 12.33 -10.53
CA LYS A 201 -31.46 13.65 -11.14
C LYS A 201 -31.54 13.56 -12.67
N ASN A 202 -31.96 14.65 -13.31
CA ASN A 202 -32.20 14.78 -14.77
C ASN A 202 -30.98 14.49 -15.69
N ASN A 203 -29.84 14.13 -15.11
CA ASN A 203 -28.59 13.79 -15.78
C ASN A 203 -28.21 12.30 -15.65
N GLY A 204 -29.18 11.42 -15.32
CA GLY A 204 -28.94 9.97 -15.29
C GLY A 204 -28.37 9.43 -13.98
N TRP A 205 -28.23 10.27 -12.94
CA TRP A 205 -27.66 9.86 -11.67
C TRP A 205 -28.72 9.41 -10.67
N LEU A 206 -28.57 8.18 -10.15
CA LEU A 206 -29.30 7.64 -9.01
C LEU A 206 -28.52 7.96 -7.73
N TRP A 207 -29.08 8.80 -6.87
CA TRP A 207 -28.51 9.15 -5.59
C TRP A 207 -29.21 8.40 -4.46
N ILE A 208 -28.44 7.81 -3.54
CA ILE A 208 -28.91 7.13 -2.35
C ILE A 208 -28.29 7.86 -1.15
N THR A 209 -29.10 8.30 -0.19
CA THR A 209 -28.68 8.95 1.05
C THR A 209 -29.12 8.15 2.28
N GLY A 210 -28.41 8.21 3.42
CA GLY A 210 -28.91 7.82 4.75
C GLY A 210 -28.12 6.73 5.52
N GLU A 211 -28.56 6.45 6.77
CA GLU A 211 -27.86 5.61 7.77
C GLU A 211 -27.73 4.10 7.42
N GLY A 212 -28.37 3.63 6.35
CA GLY A 212 -28.40 2.22 5.93
C GLY A 212 -27.27 1.81 4.99
N ILE A 213 -26.47 2.77 4.53
CA ILE A 213 -25.26 2.54 3.76
C ILE A 213 -24.13 2.19 4.74
N ARG A 214 -23.62 0.96 4.71
CA ARG A 214 -22.47 0.54 5.51
C ARG A 214 -21.38 -0.02 4.63
N ILE A 215 -20.15 0.17 5.07
CA ILE A 215 -18.98 -0.52 4.56
C ILE A 215 -18.64 -1.55 5.63
N ASP A 216 -18.62 -2.83 5.27
CA ASP A 216 -18.26 -3.90 6.20
C ASP A 216 -16.74 -3.93 6.46
N ASP A 217 -16.31 -4.80 7.38
CA ASP A 217 -14.90 -4.95 7.75
C ASP A 217 -14.02 -5.42 6.57
N ASN A 218 -14.61 -5.91 5.48
CA ASN A 218 -13.93 -6.30 4.25
C ASN A 218 -14.02 -5.21 3.16
N LYS A 219 -14.41 -3.98 3.53
CA LYS A 219 -14.60 -2.84 2.62
C LYS A 219 -15.65 -3.08 1.54
N ARG A 220 -16.49 -4.09 1.72
CA ARG A 220 -17.63 -4.33 0.85
C ARG A 220 -18.72 -3.34 1.22
N PHE A 221 -19.37 -2.84 0.19
CA PHE A 221 -20.62 -2.18 0.44
C PHE A 221 -21.60 -3.23 0.92
N ASP A 222 -22.02 -3.06 2.17
CA ASP A 222 -23.11 -3.82 2.69
C ASP A 222 -24.25 -2.86 3.00
N ILE A 223 -25.23 -2.90 2.11
CA ILE A 223 -26.49 -2.22 2.32
C ILE A 223 -27.33 -3.15 3.21
N GLN A 224 -26.87 -3.36 4.46
CA GLN A 224 -27.40 -4.42 5.33
C GLN A 224 -28.87 -4.25 5.71
N HIS A 225 -29.43 -3.05 5.58
CA HIS A 225 -30.76 -2.73 6.12
C HIS A 225 -31.51 -1.78 5.19
N PHE A 226 -31.89 -2.25 3.99
CA PHE A 226 -33.12 -1.72 3.37
C PHE A 226 -34.32 -2.36 4.06
N GLU A 227 -34.68 -1.88 5.25
CA GLU A 227 -36.03 -2.10 5.78
C GLU A 227 -36.95 -1.03 5.20
N PHE A 228 -37.69 -1.39 4.16
CA PHE A 228 -38.78 -0.55 3.66
C PHE A 228 -39.94 -0.58 4.66
N HIS A 229 -39.92 0.32 5.64
CA HIS A 229 -41.07 0.61 6.47
C HIS A 229 -41.90 1.69 5.79
N CYS A 230 -42.99 1.30 5.11
CA CYS A 230 -43.99 2.28 4.75
C CYS A 230 -45.13 2.30 5.77
N GLU A 231 -45.29 3.41 6.47
CA GLU A 231 -46.42 3.62 7.38
C GLU A 231 -47.75 3.78 6.62
N HIS A 232 -47.71 4.01 5.30
CA HIS A 232 -48.87 4.26 4.44
C HIS A 232 -48.88 3.31 3.23
N ASP A 233 -50.06 2.98 2.73
CA ASP A 233 -50.20 2.20 1.50
C ASP A 233 -49.68 3.03 0.32
N LEU A 234 -48.50 2.68 -0.19
CA LEU A 234 -47.84 3.40 -1.30
C LEU A 234 -48.53 3.17 -2.63
N GLY A 235 -49.47 2.23 -2.74
CA GLY A 235 -50.10 1.87 -4.01
C GLY A 235 -49.14 1.22 -5.02
N LEU A 236 -47.90 0.91 -4.62
CA LEU A 236 -46.95 0.15 -5.42
C LEU A 236 -47.39 -1.32 -5.48
N VAL A 237 -47.30 -1.91 -6.67
CA VAL A 237 -47.59 -3.34 -6.86
C VAL A 237 -46.36 -4.15 -6.41
N ASP A 238 -46.56 -5.35 -5.84
CA ASP A 238 -45.46 -6.23 -5.36
C ASP A 238 -44.33 -6.43 -6.40
N GLU A 239 -44.66 -6.38 -7.68
CA GLU A 239 -43.72 -6.48 -8.81
C GLU A 239 -42.75 -5.28 -8.88
N GLU A 240 -43.23 -4.07 -8.58
CA GLU A 240 -42.43 -2.85 -8.58
C GLU A 240 -41.44 -2.84 -7.42
N LEU A 241 -41.90 -3.23 -6.22
CA LEU A 241 -41.03 -3.40 -5.05
C LEU A 241 -39.95 -4.48 -5.29
N HIS A 242 -40.31 -5.59 -5.94
CA HIS A 242 -39.37 -6.65 -6.29
C HIS A 242 -38.27 -6.17 -7.26
N ASN A 243 -38.65 -5.36 -8.25
CA ASN A 243 -37.70 -4.79 -9.23
C ASN A 243 -36.71 -3.80 -8.59
N ILE A 244 -37.15 -3.04 -7.58
CA ILE A 244 -36.29 -2.14 -6.79
C ILE A 244 -35.21 -2.96 -6.07
N LEU A 245 -35.61 -4.00 -5.33
CA LEU A 245 -34.68 -4.84 -4.58
C LEU A 245 -33.66 -5.55 -5.48
N GLN A 246 -34.08 -6.02 -6.66
CA GLN A 246 -33.16 -6.60 -7.64
C GLN A 246 -32.13 -5.59 -8.15
N SER A 247 -32.54 -4.35 -8.41
CA SER A 247 -31.64 -3.30 -8.89
C SER A 247 -30.60 -2.93 -7.83
N VAL A 248 -31.02 -2.75 -6.58
CA VAL A 248 -30.10 -2.46 -5.46
C VAL A 248 -29.11 -3.60 -5.23
N SER A 249 -29.55 -4.87 -5.34
CA SER A 249 -28.66 -6.04 -5.23
C SER A 249 -27.60 -6.08 -6.33
N ARG A 250 -27.99 -5.88 -7.59
CA ARG A 250 -27.05 -5.82 -8.73
C ARG A 250 -26.06 -4.68 -8.61
N PHE A 251 -26.46 -3.57 -7.99
CA PHE A 251 -25.57 -2.46 -7.69
C PHE A 251 -24.51 -2.85 -6.65
N ALA A 252 -24.92 -3.46 -5.53
CA ALA A 252 -23.99 -3.91 -4.50
C ALA A 252 -22.97 -4.92 -5.07
N GLU A 253 -23.44 -5.84 -5.92
CA GLU A 253 -22.57 -6.78 -6.64
C GLU A 253 -21.55 -6.07 -7.55
N LEU A 254 -21.98 -5.05 -8.30
CA LEU A 254 -21.08 -4.29 -9.18
C LEU A 254 -20.06 -3.47 -8.39
N TYR A 255 -20.49 -2.75 -7.35
CA TYR A 255 -19.56 -2.03 -6.46
C TYR A 255 -18.53 -3.01 -5.91
N ASN A 256 -18.98 -4.12 -5.32
CA ASN A 256 -18.07 -5.10 -4.74
C ASN A 256 -17.13 -5.65 -5.82
N SER A 257 -17.59 -5.88 -7.05
CA SER A 257 -16.70 -6.29 -8.15
C SER A 257 -15.62 -5.25 -8.48
N ILE A 258 -15.95 -3.96 -8.56
CA ILE A 258 -15.01 -2.88 -8.92
C ILE A 258 -14.07 -2.56 -7.76
N SER A 259 -14.66 -2.36 -6.58
CA SER A 259 -13.98 -2.13 -5.31
C SER A 259 -13.00 -3.27 -5.05
N ASP A 260 -13.49 -4.51 -5.08
CA ASP A 260 -12.62 -5.65 -4.86
C ASP A 260 -11.51 -5.76 -5.94
N GLN A 261 -11.74 -5.41 -7.21
CA GLN A 261 -10.70 -5.49 -8.24
C GLN A 261 -9.56 -4.47 -8.08
N LEU A 262 -9.86 -3.34 -7.44
CA LEU A 262 -8.92 -2.23 -7.25
C LEU A 262 -8.35 -2.19 -5.82
N ILE A 263 -9.11 -2.69 -4.84
CA ILE A 263 -8.77 -2.75 -3.42
C ILE A 263 -8.19 -4.11 -3.02
N ARG A 264 -8.58 -5.26 -3.62
CA ARG A 264 -7.98 -6.57 -3.25
C ARG A 264 -6.48 -6.64 -3.49
N ASP A 265 -5.92 -5.88 -4.44
CA ASP A 265 -4.46 -5.85 -4.63
C ASP A 265 -3.75 -5.04 -3.54
N ILE A 266 -4.48 -4.13 -2.91
CA ILE A 266 -4.01 -3.20 -1.90
C ILE A 266 -4.19 -3.79 -0.48
N ASP A 267 -5.15 -4.68 -0.32
CA ASP A 267 -5.74 -5.06 0.97
C ASP A 267 -5.69 -6.57 1.24
N GLN A 268 -4.72 -7.30 0.69
CA GLN A 268 -4.53 -8.68 1.10
C GLN A 268 -4.03 -8.73 2.55
N GLU A 269 -5.00 -8.95 3.43
CA GLU A 269 -4.96 -9.20 4.87
C GLU A 269 -4.78 -7.99 5.83
N PRO A 270 -5.55 -7.98 6.96
CA PRO A 270 -5.43 -6.97 7.99
C PRO A 270 -4.12 -7.13 8.75
N GLY A 271 -3.09 -6.40 8.29
CA GLY A 271 -1.80 -6.34 8.97
C GLY A 271 -0.70 -5.57 8.25
N PHE A 272 -0.81 -5.39 6.93
CA PHE A 272 0.28 -4.87 6.11
C PHE A 272 -0.08 -3.55 5.43
N TYR A 273 0.49 -2.47 5.95
CA TYR A 273 0.52 -1.18 5.29
C TYR A 273 1.45 -1.25 4.06
N PRO A 274 1.38 -0.28 3.13
CA PRO A 274 2.46 -0.14 2.15
C PRO A 274 3.79 -0.02 2.89
N ASN A 275 4.71 -0.90 2.55
CA ASN A 275 5.98 -0.99 3.23
C ASN A 275 6.92 0.08 2.71
N LEU A 276 6.74 1.28 3.26
CA LEU A 276 7.66 2.38 3.11
C LEU A 276 8.90 2.09 3.94
N VAL A 277 10.01 1.84 3.27
CA VAL A 277 11.33 1.78 3.90
C VAL A 277 11.98 3.17 3.82
N PRO A 278 11.99 3.96 4.92
CA PRO A 278 12.46 5.33 4.87
C PRO A 278 14.00 5.40 4.79
N ALA A 279 14.52 6.53 4.30
CA ALA A 279 15.96 6.80 4.30
C ALA A 279 16.53 6.94 5.72
N SER A 280 15.68 7.32 6.69
CA SER A 280 16.05 7.52 8.10
C SER A 280 16.13 6.25 8.94
N ARG A 281 16.07 5.07 8.31
CA ARG A 281 16.20 3.77 8.98
C ARG A 281 17.52 3.63 9.72
N LYS A 282 17.55 2.78 10.75
CA LYS A 282 18.72 2.58 11.61
C LYS A 282 19.26 1.17 11.47
N ILE A 283 20.56 1.03 11.72
CA ILE A 283 21.18 -0.30 11.87
C ILE A 283 20.55 -0.94 13.12
N PRO A 284 20.01 -2.16 13.01
CA PRO A 284 19.45 -2.84 14.16
C PRO A 284 20.55 -3.14 15.18
N ASN A 285 20.28 -2.84 16.44
CA ASN A 285 21.08 -3.35 17.55
C ASN A 285 20.60 -4.75 17.96
N GLU A 286 21.32 -5.43 18.86
CA GLU A 286 20.94 -6.79 19.28
C GLU A 286 19.52 -6.90 19.84
N GLN A 287 19.03 -5.89 20.59
CA GLN A 287 17.69 -5.91 21.18
C GLN A 287 16.60 -5.74 20.14
N ASP A 288 16.89 -5.05 19.03
CA ASP A 288 15.95 -4.88 17.92
C ASP A 288 15.66 -6.22 17.20
N LEU A 289 16.49 -7.25 17.45
CA LEU A 289 16.45 -8.54 16.78
C LEU A 289 16.07 -9.69 17.72
N VAL A 290 15.49 -9.38 18.88
CA VAL A 290 15.01 -10.36 19.86
C VAL A 290 13.49 -10.28 20.00
N PHE A 291 12.81 -11.40 19.69
CA PHE A 291 11.37 -11.47 19.57
C PHE A 291 10.76 -12.58 20.43
N LEU A 292 9.60 -12.28 21.01
CA LEU A 292 8.70 -13.26 21.58
C LEU A 292 7.62 -13.66 20.57
N ILE A 293 7.61 -14.93 20.17
CA ILE A 293 6.69 -15.49 19.19
C ILE A 293 5.72 -16.45 19.91
N ASN A 294 4.45 -16.45 19.50
CA ASN A 294 3.36 -17.22 20.13
C ASN A 294 3.12 -16.91 21.63
N GLY A 295 3.43 -15.68 22.05
CA GLY A 295 3.28 -15.21 23.44
C GLY A 295 1.89 -14.70 23.82
N THR A 296 0.81 -15.03 23.10
CA THR A 296 -0.56 -14.57 23.41
C THR A 296 -0.97 -14.92 24.84
N TYR A 297 -0.54 -16.09 25.35
CA TYR A 297 -0.71 -16.48 26.75
C TYR A 297 0.00 -15.57 27.77
N PHE A 298 1.15 -15.00 27.42
CA PHE A 298 1.94 -14.15 28.33
C PHE A 298 1.45 -12.70 28.40
N LYS A 299 0.68 -12.23 27.41
CA LYS A 299 0.14 -10.85 27.39
C LYS A 299 -0.85 -10.57 28.52
N GLU A 300 -1.56 -11.57 29.03
CA GLU A 300 -2.60 -11.38 30.06
C GLU A 300 -2.12 -11.63 31.49
N ASN A 301 -1.12 -12.50 31.72
CA ASN A 301 -0.80 -12.97 33.09
C ASN A 301 0.67 -12.89 33.55
N CYS A 302 1.64 -12.57 32.68
CA CYS A 302 3.06 -12.51 33.09
C CYS A 302 3.80 -11.28 32.54
N SER A 303 4.18 -10.37 33.44
CA SER A 303 5.04 -9.24 33.06
C SER A 303 6.49 -9.72 32.88
N LEU A 304 6.86 -10.13 31.66
CA LEU A 304 8.24 -10.48 31.27
C LEU A 304 9.24 -9.34 31.54
N ASN A 305 8.76 -8.10 31.63
CA ASN A 305 9.54 -6.93 32.06
C ASN A 305 10.17 -7.11 33.44
N LYS A 306 9.61 -7.95 34.33
CA LYS A 306 10.20 -8.28 35.64
C LYS A 306 11.54 -9.02 35.53
N PHE A 307 11.81 -9.65 34.39
CA PHE A 307 13.06 -10.36 34.11
C PHE A 307 14.04 -9.51 33.30
N HIS A 308 13.73 -8.22 33.06
CA HIS A 308 14.52 -7.32 32.21
C HIS A 308 14.76 -7.88 30.79
N LEU A 309 13.84 -8.71 30.30
CA LEU A 309 13.89 -9.26 28.95
C LEU A 309 13.25 -8.27 27.98
N HIS A 310 14.05 -7.70 27.06
CA HIS A 310 13.57 -6.97 25.91
C HIS A 310 13.21 -7.97 24.81
N VAL A 311 11.92 -8.16 24.56
CA VAL A 311 11.41 -9.26 23.71
C VAL A 311 10.47 -8.81 22.60
N GLN A 312 10.31 -7.50 22.41
CA GLN A 312 9.43 -6.97 21.37
C GLN A 312 10.16 -6.81 20.02
N GLY A 313 11.49 -6.70 20.04
CA GLY A 313 12.30 -6.34 18.88
C GLY A 313 11.82 -5.07 18.18
N ALA A 314 12.42 -4.74 17.04
CA ALA A 314 11.88 -3.72 16.15
C ALA A 314 10.83 -4.35 15.22
N GLN A 315 9.68 -3.67 15.09
CA GLN A 315 8.51 -4.21 14.39
C GLN A 315 8.82 -4.63 12.95
N GLU A 316 9.69 -3.90 12.26
CA GLU A 316 10.13 -4.16 10.88
C GLU A 316 10.88 -5.49 10.67
N TYR A 317 11.39 -6.15 11.72
CA TYR A 317 12.03 -7.48 11.61
C TYR A 317 11.19 -8.61 12.23
N ARG A 318 9.99 -8.30 12.74
CA ARG A 318 9.14 -9.30 13.40
C ARG A 318 8.74 -10.42 12.45
N ALA A 319 8.24 -10.06 11.26
CA ALA A 319 7.84 -11.04 10.26
C ALA A 319 9.01 -11.95 9.84
N LEU A 320 10.22 -11.37 9.75
CA LEU A 320 11.42 -12.15 9.48
C LEU A 320 11.71 -13.16 10.59
N ALA A 321 11.63 -12.74 11.87
CA ALA A 321 11.83 -13.65 12.99
C ALA A 321 10.75 -14.75 13.07
N GLU A 322 9.50 -14.42 12.78
CA GLU A 322 8.39 -15.37 12.67
C GLU A 322 8.62 -16.38 11.53
N SER A 323 9.11 -15.92 10.38
CA SER A 323 9.51 -16.77 9.25
C SER A 323 10.66 -17.73 9.61
N PHE A 324 11.65 -17.28 10.37
CA PHE A 324 12.70 -18.16 10.91
C PHE A 324 12.13 -19.19 11.89
N ALA A 325 11.26 -18.77 12.80
CA ALA A 325 10.61 -19.65 13.76
C ALA A 325 9.72 -20.72 13.11
N CYS A 326 9.11 -20.41 11.96
CA CYS A 326 8.33 -21.34 11.15
C CYS A 326 9.13 -22.60 10.77
N ARG A 327 10.47 -22.52 10.67
CA ARG A 327 11.33 -23.70 10.40
C ARG A 327 11.34 -24.73 11.53
N LEU A 328 10.95 -24.34 12.74
CA LEU A 328 10.78 -25.26 13.87
C LEU A 328 9.44 -26.01 13.80
N VAL A 329 8.55 -25.61 12.88
CA VAL A 329 7.26 -26.26 12.64
C VAL A 329 7.42 -27.51 11.80
N PRO A 330 6.80 -28.65 12.16
CA PRO A 330 6.72 -29.81 11.28
C PRO A 330 6.18 -29.41 9.90
N GLU A 331 6.75 -29.92 8.81
CA GLU A 331 6.37 -29.52 7.45
C GLU A 331 4.87 -29.66 7.16
N GLU A 332 4.23 -30.67 7.74
CA GLU A 332 2.80 -30.97 7.62
C GLU A 332 1.88 -29.90 8.23
N ASP A 333 2.39 -29.10 9.18
CA ASP A 333 1.63 -28.05 9.86
C ASP A 333 1.96 -26.63 9.35
N ARG A 334 2.89 -26.49 8.40
CA ARG A 334 3.35 -25.18 7.88
C ARG A 334 2.36 -24.50 6.94
N GLU A 335 1.43 -25.25 6.35
CA GLU A 335 0.55 -24.78 5.26
C GLU A 335 -0.39 -23.63 5.68
N HIS A 336 -0.55 -23.38 6.99
CA HIS A 336 -1.39 -22.32 7.54
C HIS A 336 -0.64 -21.30 8.40
N VAL A 337 0.70 -21.32 8.38
CA VAL A 337 1.52 -20.41 9.19
C VAL A 337 1.92 -19.19 8.35
N HIS A 338 1.44 -18.02 8.76
CA HIS A 338 1.88 -16.74 8.21
C HIS A 338 2.68 -15.94 9.27
N PRO A 339 3.84 -15.37 8.92
CA PRO A 339 4.57 -15.55 7.66
C PRO A 339 5.16 -16.97 7.55
N ASP A 340 5.22 -17.50 6.33
CA ASP A 340 5.84 -18.80 6.04
C ASP A 340 7.38 -18.71 6.03
N GLU A 341 8.09 -19.82 5.79
CA GLU A 341 9.56 -19.82 5.75
C GLU A 341 10.18 -19.08 4.54
N SER A 342 9.36 -18.66 3.57
CA SER A 342 9.83 -18.11 2.30
C SER A 342 10.52 -16.77 2.49
N LEU A 343 10.03 -15.92 3.39
CA LEU A 343 10.62 -14.62 3.70
C LEU A 343 12.09 -14.78 4.14
N ALA A 344 12.35 -15.62 5.14
CA ALA A 344 13.71 -15.86 5.63
C ALA A 344 14.62 -16.51 4.57
N LEU A 345 14.07 -17.42 3.74
CA LEU A 345 14.82 -18.03 2.63
C LEU A 345 15.17 -17.00 1.56
N ASN A 346 14.22 -16.14 1.17
CA ASN A 346 14.41 -15.10 0.17
C ASN A 346 15.41 -14.05 0.64
N VAL A 347 15.30 -13.55 1.88
CA VAL A 347 16.27 -12.60 2.44
C VAL A 347 17.68 -13.19 2.41
N ASN A 348 17.85 -14.43 2.86
CA ASN A 348 19.15 -15.10 2.83
C ASN A 348 19.67 -15.28 1.39
N ARG A 349 18.82 -15.69 0.45
CA ARG A 349 19.18 -15.78 -0.98
C ARG A 349 19.65 -14.44 -1.51
N MET A 350 18.98 -13.34 -1.18
CA MET A 350 19.37 -12.00 -1.63
C MET A 350 20.73 -11.57 -1.08
N LEU A 351 21.00 -11.92 0.18
CA LEU A 351 22.29 -11.67 0.82
C LEU A 351 23.40 -12.51 0.18
N THR A 352 23.19 -13.80 -0.05
CA THR A 352 24.24 -14.72 -0.52
C THR A 352 24.46 -14.68 -2.02
N ASP A 353 23.42 -14.49 -2.83
CA ASP A 353 23.53 -14.64 -4.27
C ASP A 353 23.87 -13.33 -4.97
N TYR A 354 23.50 -12.19 -4.37
CA TYR A 354 23.67 -10.87 -4.98
C TYR A 354 24.54 -9.92 -4.15
N LEU A 355 24.19 -9.61 -2.90
CA LEU A 355 24.82 -8.51 -2.17
C LEU A 355 26.18 -8.90 -1.58
N PHE A 356 26.26 -9.97 -0.81
CA PHE A 356 27.46 -10.33 -0.03
C PHE A 356 28.04 -11.69 -0.42
N ALA A 357 27.90 -12.06 -1.70
CA ALA A 357 28.32 -13.36 -2.23
C ALA A 357 29.76 -13.75 -1.91
N GLU A 358 30.69 -12.80 -1.89
CA GLU A 358 32.09 -13.08 -1.57
C GLU A 358 32.33 -13.43 -0.09
N ARG A 359 31.51 -12.89 0.82
CA ARG A 359 31.63 -13.13 2.27
C ARG A 359 30.69 -14.24 2.76
N GLY A 360 29.64 -14.53 1.99
CA GLY A 360 28.62 -15.54 2.32
C GLY A 360 27.86 -15.20 3.60
N TYR A 361 27.61 -13.91 3.86
CA TYR A 361 26.77 -13.53 4.98
C TYR A 361 25.34 -14.02 4.76
N HIS A 362 24.79 -14.66 5.77
CA HIS A 362 23.39 -15.03 5.85
C HIS A 362 22.89 -14.84 7.29
N LEU A 363 21.58 -14.77 7.45
CA LEU A 363 20.92 -14.70 8.73
C LEU A 363 20.63 -16.10 9.25
N ASP A 364 20.73 -16.22 10.55
CA ASP A 364 20.33 -17.40 11.29
C ASP A 364 19.66 -16.98 12.61
N MET A 365 19.09 -17.94 13.33
CA MET A 365 18.42 -17.71 14.60
C MET A 365 18.89 -18.62 15.71
N ASP A 366 18.89 -18.08 16.93
CA ASP A 366 18.89 -18.84 18.17
C ASP A 366 17.49 -18.74 18.74
N TYR A 367 17.02 -19.80 19.40
CA TYR A 367 15.74 -19.77 20.09
C TYR A 367 15.82 -20.39 21.48
N ARG A 368 14.95 -19.92 22.37
CA ARG A 368 14.68 -20.54 23.66
C ARG A 368 13.19 -20.79 23.81
N ILE A 369 12.84 -21.94 24.34
CA ILE A 369 11.45 -22.26 24.69
C ILE A 369 11.18 -21.70 26.08
N ILE A 370 10.15 -20.87 26.21
CA ILE A 370 9.67 -20.35 27.48
C ILE A 370 8.48 -21.20 27.90
N LEU A 371 8.65 -21.85 29.06
CA LEU A 371 7.68 -22.76 29.66
C LEU A 371 7.14 -22.17 30.96
N GLU A 372 5.86 -22.37 31.21
CA GLU A 372 5.33 -22.24 32.55
C GLU A 372 5.72 -23.45 33.40
N PRO A 373 5.86 -23.30 34.74
CA PRO A 373 6.22 -24.41 35.62
C PRO A 373 5.31 -25.64 35.49
N GLY A 374 4.02 -25.48 35.18
CA GLY A 374 3.10 -26.60 34.98
C GLY A 374 3.40 -27.40 33.70
N GLN A 375 3.81 -26.73 32.63
CA GLN A 375 4.20 -27.37 31.36
C GLN A 375 5.51 -28.16 31.49
N PHE A 376 6.36 -27.78 32.45
CA PHE A 376 7.63 -28.47 32.70
C PHE A 376 7.42 -29.93 33.17
N ASP A 377 6.40 -30.16 34.00
CA ASP A 377 6.07 -31.50 34.51
C ASP A 377 5.55 -32.42 33.38
N ASP A 378 4.78 -31.88 32.43
CA ASP A 378 4.28 -32.61 31.26
C ASP A 378 5.43 -33.07 30.33
N ILE A 379 6.43 -32.21 30.12
CA ILE A 379 7.63 -32.56 29.34
C ILE A 379 8.49 -33.60 30.06
N CYS A 380 8.66 -33.48 31.38
CA CYS A 380 9.48 -34.40 32.17
C CYS A 380 8.84 -35.79 32.35
N THR A 381 7.51 -35.89 32.20
CA THR A 381 6.76 -37.16 32.34
C THR A 381 6.67 -37.98 31.05
N GLY A 382 7.31 -37.53 29.97
CA GLY A 382 7.57 -38.36 28.79
C GLY A 382 6.70 -38.09 27.57
N LEU A 383 6.16 -36.89 27.42
CA LEU A 383 5.85 -36.40 26.07
C LEU A 383 7.13 -36.50 25.24
N ASN A 384 7.10 -37.33 24.20
CA ASN A 384 8.24 -37.47 23.31
C ASN A 384 8.55 -36.07 22.75
N ALA A 385 9.80 -35.64 22.80
CA ALA A 385 10.22 -34.34 22.27
C ALA A 385 9.88 -34.12 20.76
N GLY A 386 9.35 -35.15 20.07
CA GLY A 386 8.82 -35.10 18.71
C GLY A 386 7.30 -34.91 18.59
N GLU A 387 6.54 -34.81 19.69
CA GLU A 387 5.10 -34.47 19.72
C GLU A 387 4.84 -33.00 20.11
N ILE A 388 5.91 -32.22 20.29
CA ILE A 388 5.85 -30.80 20.63
C ILE A 388 5.42 -30.04 19.36
N LEU A 389 4.12 -29.72 19.27
CA LEU A 389 3.59 -28.92 18.18
C LEU A 389 3.96 -27.43 18.39
N PRO A 390 4.46 -26.73 17.37
CA PRO A 390 4.63 -25.29 17.40
C PRO A 390 3.28 -24.59 17.44
N GLY A 391 3.18 -23.59 18.30
CA GLY A 391 1.90 -22.94 18.65
C GLY A 391 1.51 -23.18 20.11
N GLU A 392 2.01 -24.26 20.73
CA GLU A 392 1.77 -24.56 22.16
C GLU A 392 2.76 -23.89 23.11
N PHE A 393 3.92 -23.44 22.59
CA PHE A 393 4.99 -22.87 23.39
C PHE A 393 5.40 -21.48 22.91
N CYS A 394 5.76 -20.66 23.89
CA CYS A 394 6.28 -19.33 23.69
C CYS A 394 7.77 -19.42 23.31
N LEU A 395 8.14 -18.84 22.17
CA LEU A 395 9.53 -18.87 21.67
C LEU A 395 10.17 -17.49 21.86
N LEU A 396 11.36 -17.48 22.45
CA LEU A 396 12.26 -16.33 22.43
C LEU A 396 13.28 -16.52 21.32
N VAL A 397 13.09 -15.82 20.21
CA VAL A 397 13.95 -15.88 19.02
C VAL A 397 14.91 -14.71 18.99
N ARG A 398 16.18 -14.97 18.68
CA ARG A 398 17.21 -13.96 18.44
C ARG A 398 17.81 -14.18 17.06
N LEU A 399 17.74 -13.17 16.19
CA LEU A 399 18.38 -13.20 14.88
C LEU A 399 19.83 -12.72 14.97
N PHE A 400 20.72 -13.34 14.20
CA PHE A 400 22.13 -12.95 14.08
C PHE A 400 22.68 -13.24 12.68
N LEU A 401 23.87 -12.72 12.39
CA LEU A 401 24.56 -12.96 11.13
C LEU A 401 25.57 -14.09 11.26
N VAL A 402 25.70 -14.86 10.18
CA VAL A 402 26.70 -15.92 10.04
C VAL A 402 27.45 -15.70 8.74
N ASP A 403 28.79 -15.82 8.78
CA ASP A 403 29.60 -15.77 7.57
C ASP A 403 29.82 -17.15 6.93
N ALA A 404 30.52 -17.19 5.79
CA ALA A 404 30.84 -18.45 5.11
C ALA A 404 31.69 -19.43 5.95
N GLN A 405 32.29 -19.00 7.06
CA GLN A 405 33.06 -19.86 7.97
C GLN A 405 32.25 -20.32 9.19
N GLY A 406 30.97 -19.95 9.29
CA GLY A 406 30.12 -20.29 10.43
C GLY A 406 30.34 -19.42 11.67
N ARG A 407 31.02 -18.27 11.53
CA ARG A 407 31.22 -17.35 12.65
C ARG A 407 29.99 -16.47 12.81
N GLN A 408 29.51 -16.35 14.04
CA GLN A 408 28.38 -15.49 14.39
C GLN A 408 28.85 -14.04 14.60
N PHE A 409 28.04 -13.10 14.13
CA PHE A 409 28.26 -11.66 14.28
C PHE A 409 26.96 -10.94 14.64
N SER A 410 27.09 -9.86 15.40
CA SER A 410 26.04 -8.85 15.49
C SER A 410 26.09 -7.89 14.29
N PHE A 411 25.01 -7.15 14.06
CA PHE A 411 24.92 -6.23 12.92
C PHE A 411 25.81 -4.98 13.08
N ASP A 412 26.18 -4.62 14.30
CA ASP A 412 27.11 -3.55 14.61
C ASP A 412 28.59 -3.97 14.47
N GLU A 413 28.88 -5.28 14.38
CA GLU A 413 30.22 -5.83 14.14
C GLU A 413 30.57 -5.92 12.64
N VAL A 414 29.59 -5.76 11.75
CA VAL A 414 29.79 -5.81 10.29
C VAL A 414 29.72 -4.42 9.65
N GLY A 415 29.99 -4.34 8.35
CA GLY A 415 29.88 -3.08 7.61
C GLY A 415 28.44 -2.56 7.65
N SER A 416 28.27 -1.26 7.95
CA SER A 416 26.96 -0.62 8.16
C SER A 416 25.96 -0.84 7.02
N GLY A 417 26.44 -0.98 5.78
CA GLY A 417 25.59 -1.26 4.62
C GLY A 417 24.71 -2.50 4.76
N LEU A 418 25.16 -3.53 5.49
CA LEU A 418 24.36 -4.75 5.70
C LEU A 418 23.17 -4.48 6.63
N GLY A 419 23.39 -3.76 7.74
CA GLY A 419 22.29 -3.36 8.62
C GLY A 419 21.30 -2.41 7.95
N TYR A 420 21.78 -1.49 7.10
CA TYR A 420 20.92 -0.55 6.37
C TYR A 420 20.09 -1.20 5.26
N VAL A 421 20.58 -2.27 4.63
CA VAL A 421 19.84 -2.96 3.56
C VAL A 421 18.86 -4.00 4.11
N LEU A 422 19.01 -4.47 5.35
CA LEU A 422 18.14 -5.51 5.90
C LEU A 422 16.65 -5.15 5.86
N PRO A 423 16.18 -3.97 6.33
CA PRO A 423 14.77 -3.59 6.18
C PRO A 423 14.30 -3.61 4.74
N VAL A 424 15.15 -3.16 3.80
CA VAL A 424 14.84 -3.21 2.36
C VAL A 424 14.60 -4.65 1.91
N LEU A 425 15.47 -5.58 2.33
CA LEU A 425 15.35 -6.99 1.99
C LEU A 425 14.11 -7.63 2.59
N CYS A 426 13.78 -7.33 3.85
CA CYS A 426 12.56 -7.83 4.48
C CYS A 426 11.33 -7.47 3.65
N GLU A 427 11.19 -6.19 3.29
CA GLU A 427 9.97 -5.71 2.64
C GLU A 427 9.81 -6.20 1.20
N ILE A 428 10.90 -6.26 0.43
CA ILE A 428 10.81 -6.75 -0.95
C ILE A 428 10.70 -8.27 -1.05
N SER A 429 11.14 -9.00 -0.01
CA SER A 429 11.17 -10.47 0.00
C SER A 429 9.86 -11.07 0.50
N ASP A 430 8.99 -10.27 1.10
CA ASP A 430 7.68 -10.69 1.56
C ASP A 430 6.75 -10.95 0.36
N TYR A 431 6.23 -12.16 0.31
CA TYR A 431 5.39 -12.64 -0.78
C TYR A 431 4.03 -11.94 -0.83
N TYR A 432 3.54 -11.41 0.29
CA TYR A 432 2.23 -10.78 0.41
C TYR A 432 2.25 -9.30 0.01
N ASN A 433 3.45 -8.72 -0.09
CA ASN A 433 3.61 -7.33 -0.49
C ASN A 433 3.45 -7.15 -2.01
N THR A 434 2.40 -6.43 -2.42
CA THR A 434 2.11 -6.06 -3.82
C THR A 434 2.63 -4.67 -4.20
N LEU A 435 2.81 -3.78 -3.21
CA LEU A 435 3.36 -2.43 -3.37
C LEU A 435 4.41 -2.15 -2.29
N VAL A 436 5.64 -1.82 -2.70
CA VAL A 436 6.74 -1.47 -1.81
C VAL A 436 7.31 -0.11 -2.19
N MET A 437 7.55 0.76 -1.21
CA MET A 437 8.13 2.08 -1.42
C MET A 437 9.49 2.16 -0.72
N LEU A 438 10.55 2.50 -1.45
CA LEU A 438 11.92 2.46 -0.96
C LEU A 438 12.56 3.84 -1.09
N GLN A 439 12.95 4.43 0.04
CA GLN A 439 13.71 5.66 0.06
C GLN A 439 15.21 5.38 0.20
N GLN A 440 15.96 5.76 -0.82
CA GLN A 440 17.41 5.65 -0.90
C GLN A 440 17.91 4.28 -0.41
N PRO A 441 17.42 3.16 -1.00
CA PRO A 441 17.77 1.81 -0.54
C PRO A 441 19.28 1.53 -0.64
N GLU A 442 20.01 2.32 -1.45
CA GLU A 442 21.46 2.25 -1.63
C GLU A 442 22.31 2.84 -0.50
N LEU A 443 21.72 3.53 0.48
CA LEU A 443 22.48 4.25 1.51
C LEU A 443 23.47 3.32 2.23
N HIS A 444 24.68 3.83 2.48
CA HIS A 444 25.80 3.11 3.10
C HIS A 444 26.33 1.88 2.33
N LEU A 445 25.80 1.57 1.15
CA LEU A 445 26.35 0.53 0.28
C LEU A 445 27.47 1.09 -0.60
N HIS A 446 28.53 0.28 -0.76
CA HIS A 446 29.58 0.53 -1.74
C HIS A 446 28.99 0.51 -3.17
N PRO A 447 29.48 1.32 -4.13
CA PRO A 447 29.01 1.34 -5.52
C PRO A 447 28.70 -0.01 -6.17
N ALA A 448 29.58 -1.00 -5.98
CA ALA A 448 29.38 -2.36 -6.49
C ALA A 448 28.11 -3.03 -5.91
N LEU A 449 27.84 -2.81 -4.62
CA LEU A 449 26.66 -3.31 -3.92
C LEU A 449 25.40 -2.55 -4.31
N GLN A 450 25.49 -1.25 -4.59
CA GLN A 450 24.37 -0.49 -5.15
C GLN A 450 23.96 -1.03 -6.53
N ALA A 451 24.94 -1.41 -7.34
CA ALA A 451 24.67 -2.09 -8.60
C ALA A 451 24.08 -3.49 -8.37
N ALA A 452 24.52 -4.25 -7.37
CA ALA A 452 23.95 -5.57 -7.05
C ALA A 452 22.52 -5.47 -6.50
N LEU A 453 22.20 -4.41 -5.75
CA LEU A 453 20.85 -4.11 -5.28
C LEU A 453 19.88 -3.94 -6.46
N GLY A 454 20.33 -3.42 -7.61
CA GLY A 454 19.51 -3.39 -8.83
C GLY A 454 19.10 -4.80 -9.31
N ASP A 455 19.95 -5.81 -9.13
CA ASP A 455 19.59 -7.20 -9.43
C ASP A 455 18.59 -7.76 -8.41
N VAL A 456 18.79 -7.45 -7.13
CA VAL A 456 17.87 -7.81 -6.04
C VAL A 456 16.47 -7.26 -6.27
N LEU A 457 16.33 -5.99 -6.67
CA LEU A 457 15.00 -5.39 -6.93
C LEU A 457 14.29 -6.05 -8.13
N ILE A 458 15.04 -6.44 -9.16
CA ILE A 458 14.48 -7.17 -10.30
C ILE A 458 14.03 -8.57 -9.85
N ASP A 459 14.90 -9.31 -9.17
CA ASP A 459 14.60 -10.68 -8.74
C ASP A 459 13.42 -10.72 -7.75
N ALA A 460 13.39 -9.81 -6.78
CA ALA A 460 12.33 -9.73 -5.78
C ALA A 460 10.96 -9.30 -6.36
N SER A 461 10.96 -8.52 -7.46
CA SER A 461 9.71 -8.13 -8.13
C SER A 461 9.17 -9.22 -9.08
N ASP A 462 9.97 -10.23 -9.44
CA ASP A 462 9.54 -11.35 -10.30
C ASP A 462 8.91 -12.49 -9.48
N LYS A 463 7.64 -12.38 -9.12
CA LYS A 463 6.94 -13.44 -8.35
C LYS A 463 6.38 -14.57 -9.24
N SER A 464 7.14 -14.95 -10.28
CA SER A 464 6.79 -15.99 -11.27
C SER A 464 6.54 -17.41 -10.71
N THR A 465 6.62 -17.59 -9.38
CA THR A 465 6.27 -18.81 -8.64
C THR A 465 4.85 -18.85 -8.07
N GLY A 466 3.95 -17.94 -8.47
CA GLY A 466 2.51 -18.06 -8.20
C GLY A 466 1.84 -16.86 -7.54
N SER A 467 2.57 -15.76 -7.33
CA SER A 467 2.02 -14.53 -6.75
C SER A 467 1.85 -13.43 -7.76
N GLN A 468 1.07 -12.43 -7.37
CA GLN A 468 1.00 -11.14 -8.05
C GLN A 468 2.37 -10.45 -8.08
N LEU A 469 2.68 -9.73 -9.15
CA LEU A 469 3.90 -8.94 -9.26
C LEU A 469 3.96 -7.87 -8.16
N THR A 470 5.15 -7.67 -7.57
CA THR A 470 5.37 -6.54 -6.66
C THR A 470 5.75 -5.29 -7.44
N THR A 471 4.93 -4.24 -7.29
CA THR A 471 5.23 -2.90 -7.78
C THR A 471 6.17 -2.20 -6.79
N MET A 472 7.32 -1.74 -7.27
CA MET A 472 8.30 -1.04 -6.44
C MET A 472 8.46 0.40 -6.86
N ILE A 473 8.30 1.34 -5.92
CA ILE A 473 8.58 2.75 -6.11
C ILE A 473 9.85 3.09 -5.35
N VAL A 474 10.90 3.50 -6.05
CA VAL A 474 12.24 3.64 -5.48
C VAL A 474 12.73 5.06 -5.68
N GLU A 475 12.77 5.84 -4.61
CA GLU A 475 13.52 7.09 -4.57
C GLU A 475 15.01 6.78 -4.45
N THR A 476 15.82 7.18 -5.42
CA THR A 476 17.26 6.87 -5.42
C THR A 476 18.08 7.97 -6.06
N HIS A 477 19.33 8.09 -5.62
CA HIS A 477 20.36 8.93 -6.24
C HIS A 477 21.49 8.08 -6.81
N SER A 478 21.34 6.75 -6.83
CA SER A 478 22.37 5.83 -7.31
C SER A 478 22.34 5.70 -8.83
N GLU A 479 23.36 6.27 -9.46
CA GLU A 479 23.68 5.96 -10.85
C GLU A 479 23.95 4.46 -11.05
N HIS A 480 24.65 3.82 -10.11
CA HIS A 480 25.05 2.42 -10.21
C HIS A 480 23.85 1.47 -10.23
N LEU A 481 22.81 1.76 -9.43
CA LEU A 481 21.55 1.03 -9.43
C LEU A 481 20.85 1.17 -10.79
N LEU A 482 20.69 2.41 -11.27
CA LEU A 482 20.04 2.68 -12.56
C LEU A 482 20.77 2.01 -13.73
N LEU A 483 22.11 2.17 -13.80
CA LEU A 483 22.92 1.54 -14.83
C LEU A 483 22.85 0.01 -14.79
N ARG A 484 22.68 -0.59 -13.60
CA ARG A 484 22.44 -2.04 -13.51
C ARG A 484 21.12 -2.41 -14.18
N ILE A 485 20.03 -1.73 -13.86
CA ILE A 485 18.70 -2.03 -14.41
C ILE A 485 18.72 -1.88 -15.94
N LEU A 486 19.28 -0.77 -16.46
CA LEU A 486 19.47 -0.56 -17.90
C LEU A 486 20.28 -1.68 -18.56
N LYS A 487 21.36 -2.14 -17.90
CA LYS A 487 22.16 -3.28 -18.36
C LYS A 487 21.33 -4.57 -18.40
N ARG A 488 20.41 -4.81 -17.45
CA ARG A 488 19.53 -5.99 -17.45
C ARG A 488 18.46 -5.93 -18.52
N ILE A 489 17.90 -4.75 -18.83
CA ILE A 489 17.02 -4.55 -19.99
C ILE A 489 17.74 -4.99 -21.27
N ARG A 490 18.93 -4.44 -21.52
CA ARG A 490 19.75 -4.79 -22.70
C ARG A 490 20.09 -6.29 -22.77
N GLN A 491 20.39 -6.90 -21.64
CA GLN A 491 20.73 -8.33 -21.58
C GLN A 491 19.51 -9.23 -21.78
N SER A 492 18.34 -8.82 -21.28
CA SER A 492 17.06 -9.49 -21.50
C SER A 492 16.70 -9.50 -22.97
N GLN A 493 16.83 -8.35 -23.63
CA GLN A 493 16.56 -8.23 -25.06
C GLN A 493 17.48 -9.09 -25.93
N ASN A 494 18.77 -9.15 -25.57
CA ASN A 494 19.77 -9.91 -26.33
C ASN A 494 19.89 -11.38 -25.91
N GLY A 495 19.05 -11.87 -24.98
CA GLY A 495 19.11 -13.25 -24.47
C GLY A 495 20.40 -13.61 -23.72
N ARG A 496 21.08 -12.62 -23.12
CA ARG A 496 22.36 -12.76 -22.40
C ARG A 496 22.21 -12.52 -20.89
N ILE A 497 21.04 -12.82 -20.33
CA ILE A 497 20.80 -12.66 -18.89
C ILE A 497 21.59 -13.72 -18.10
N PRO A 498 22.13 -13.39 -16.92
CA PRO A 498 22.86 -14.36 -16.11
C PRO A 498 21.95 -15.40 -15.44
N GLY A 499 20.67 -15.11 -15.24
CA GLY A 499 19.69 -16.00 -14.63
C GLY A 499 18.27 -15.58 -14.98
N SER A 500 17.31 -16.51 -14.94
CA SER A 500 15.93 -16.29 -15.40
C SER A 500 15.17 -15.25 -14.56
N GLY A 501 15.44 -15.15 -13.25
CA GLY A 501 14.80 -14.18 -12.35
C GLY A 501 15.23 -12.72 -12.58
N LEU A 502 16.23 -12.48 -13.43
CA LEU A 502 16.73 -11.13 -13.75
C LEU A 502 16.18 -10.58 -15.07
N ARG A 503 15.17 -11.23 -15.65
CA ARG A 503 14.56 -10.76 -16.88
C ARG A 503 13.71 -9.52 -16.59
N ILE A 504 13.97 -8.46 -17.35
CA ILE A 504 13.21 -7.21 -17.28
C ILE A 504 13.25 -6.50 -18.63
N THR A 505 12.16 -5.85 -19.02
CA THR A 505 12.03 -5.08 -20.25
C THR A 505 11.85 -3.58 -19.95
N GLU A 506 12.02 -2.74 -20.96
CA GLU A 506 11.86 -1.29 -20.86
C GLU A 506 10.45 -0.86 -20.46
N GLU A 507 9.42 -1.65 -20.80
CA GLU A 507 8.03 -1.37 -20.43
C GLU A 507 7.77 -1.65 -18.94
N GLU A 508 8.63 -2.43 -18.28
CA GLU A 508 8.50 -2.81 -16.87
C GLU A 508 9.20 -1.80 -15.94
N VAL A 509 9.88 -0.80 -16.51
CA VAL A 509 10.65 0.20 -15.77
C VAL A 509 10.18 1.61 -16.13
N SER A 510 9.89 2.41 -15.11
CA SER A 510 9.61 3.84 -15.25
C SER A 510 10.72 4.65 -14.59
N VAL A 511 11.27 5.65 -15.29
CA VAL A 511 12.30 6.55 -14.74
C VAL A 511 11.77 7.97 -14.79
N LEU A 512 11.60 8.56 -13.62
CA LEU A 512 10.97 9.87 -13.46
C LEU A 512 11.95 10.85 -12.82
N TYR A 513 12.17 11.98 -13.48
CA TYR A 513 12.98 13.07 -12.95
C TYR A 513 12.11 14.23 -12.51
N PHE A 514 12.15 14.55 -11.22
CA PHE A 514 11.42 15.63 -10.58
C PHE A 514 12.26 16.91 -10.71
N ASN A 515 11.81 17.81 -11.57
CA ASN A 515 12.48 19.05 -11.91
C ASN A 515 11.76 20.23 -11.25
N PRO A 516 12.27 20.75 -10.11
CA PRO A 516 11.65 21.90 -9.45
C PRO A 516 11.79 23.15 -10.31
N ASN A 517 10.69 23.89 -10.45
CA ASN A 517 10.61 25.17 -11.13
C ASN A 517 10.89 26.33 -10.15
N TYR A 518 11.19 27.51 -10.71
CA TYR A 518 11.48 28.71 -9.91
C TYR A 518 10.25 29.27 -9.18
N ASP A 519 9.04 28.93 -9.64
CA ASP A 519 7.77 29.31 -9.02
C ASP A 519 7.39 28.42 -7.82
N GLY A 520 8.22 27.41 -7.51
CA GLY A 520 8.00 26.47 -6.42
C GLY A 520 7.19 25.22 -6.80
N THR A 521 6.71 25.13 -8.03
CA THR A 521 6.09 23.91 -8.58
C THR A 521 7.15 22.90 -9.01
N THR A 522 6.75 21.65 -9.26
CA THR A 522 7.64 20.63 -9.86
C THR A 522 7.05 20.09 -11.16
N GLU A 523 7.87 20.09 -12.20
CA GLU A 523 7.63 19.34 -13.43
C GLU A 523 8.21 17.92 -13.30
N VAL A 524 7.42 16.88 -13.59
CA VAL A 524 7.91 15.49 -13.61
C VAL A 524 8.19 15.08 -15.06
N LYS A 525 9.45 14.76 -15.36
CA LYS A 525 9.88 14.29 -16.68
C LYS A 525 10.02 12.78 -16.70
N HIS A 526 9.24 12.13 -17.55
CA HIS A 526 9.42 10.71 -17.85
C HIS A 526 10.58 10.53 -18.83
N LEU A 527 11.64 9.83 -18.39
CA LEU A 527 12.82 9.54 -19.19
C LEU A 527 12.67 8.16 -19.83
N ARG A 528 12.35 8.14 -21.12
CA ARG A 528 12.06 6.90 -21.84
C ARG A 528 13.32 6.08 -22.06
N ILE A 529 13.18 4.77 -21.95
CA ILE A 529 14.23 3.78 -22.13
C ILE A 529 13.98 3.04 -23.44
N SER A 530 15.03 2.79 -24.22
CA SER A 530 14.97 1.96 -25.41
C SER A 530 15.06 0.46 -25.05
N PRO A 531 14.61 -0.46 -25.93
CA PRO A 531 14.81 -1.89 -25.72
C PRO A 531 16.29 -2.32 -25.56
N ASP A 532 17.23 -1.49 -26.03
CA ASP A 532 18.67 -1.71 -25.89
C ASP A 532 19.23 -1.21 -24.54
N GLY A 533 18.38 -0.72 -23.64
CA GLY A 533 18.76 -0.22 -22.33
C GLY A 533 19.46 1.14 -22.36
N GLU A 534 19.12 2.00 -23.32
CA GLU A 534 19.62 3.37 -23.42
C GLU A 534 18.51 4.39 -23.19
N PHE A 535 18.85 5.59 -22.71
CA PHE A 535 17.87 6.67 -22.62
C PHE A 535 17.60 7.28 -24.00
N LEU A 536 16.32 7.40 -24.35
CA LEU A 536 15.86 8.11 -25.55
C LEU A 536 15.80 9.62 -25.32
N ASP A 537 15.64 10.03 -24.06
CA ASP A 537 15.54 11.42 -23.64
C ASP A 537 16.85 11.88 -22.98
N ARG A 538 17.17 13.16 -23.13
CA ARG A 538 18.33 13.74 -22.43
C ARG A 538 18.01 13.89 -20.95
N TRP A 539 18.93 13.43 -20.11
CA TRP A 539 18.84 13.67 -18.67
C TRP A 539 18.89 15.18 -18.38
N PRO A 540 18.00 15.72 -17.52
CA PRO A 540 18.00 17.14 -17.19
C PRO A 540 19.33 17.55 -16.56
N ARG A 541 19.95 18.61 -17.10
CA ARG A 541 21.29 19.13 -16.71
C ARG A 541 22.49 18.21 -17.02
N GLY A 542 22.26 17.06 -17.67
CA GLY A 542 23.29 16.06 -17.96
C GLY A 542 23.22 14.89 -16.98
N PHE A 543 23.50 13.68 -17.47
CA PHE A 543 23.37 12.45 -16.69
C PHE A 543 24.46 12.38 -15.62
N PHE A 544 24.13 12.71 -14.36
CA PHE A 544 25.10 12.82 -13.27
C PHE A 544 26.26 13.77 -13.60
N SER A 545 25.92 14.89 -14.25
CA SER A 545 26.85 15.92 -14.73
C SER A 545 27.78 16.48 -13.67
N GLU A 546 27.40 16.41 -12.39
CA GLU A 546 28.26 16.80 -11.28
C GLU A 546 29.59 16.02 -11.30
N ARG A 547 29.56 14.74 -11.70
CA ARG A 547 30.79 13.96 -11.87
C ARG A 547 31.63 14.50 -13.02
N ASP A 548 31.01 14.82 -14.14
CA ASP A 548 31.72 15.35 -15.31
C ASP A 548 32.34 16.71 -15.00
N GLN A 549 31.64 17.57 -14.26
CA GLN A 549 32.16 18.85 -13.78
C GLN A 549 33.39 18.65 -12.89
N GLU A 550 33.32 17.78 -11.88
CA GLU A 550 34.49 17.49 -11.01
C GLU A 550 35.67 16.85 -11.76
N LEU A 551 35.42 16.16 -12.88
CA LEU A 551 36.47 15.54 -13.69
C LEU A 551 37.09 16.49 -14.73
N PHE A 552 36.34 17.49 -15.20
CA PHE A 552 36.68 18.27 -16.39
C PHE A 552 36.57 19.80 -16.25
N ASP A 553 35.96 20.33 -15.19
CA ASP A 553 35.94 21.77 -14.94
C ASP A 553 37.28 22.20 -14.29
N GLU A 554 38.05 23.06 -14.99
CA GLU A 554 39.30 23.70 -14.52
C GLU A 554 39.08 25.08 -13.90
#